data_AF-A0AAN8NRX7-F1
#
_entry.id   AF-A0AAN8NRX7-F1
#
_cell.length_a   1.000
_cell.length_b   1.000
_cell.length_c   1.000
_cell.angle_alpha   90.00
_cell.angle_beta   90.00
_cell.angle_gamma   90.00
#
_symmetry.space_group_name_H-M   'P 1'
#
loop_
_entity.id
_entity.type
_entity.pdbx_description
1 polymer ?
#
loop_
_entity_poly.entity_id
_entity_poly.type
_entity_poly.pdbx_seq_one_letter_code
_entity_poly.pdbx_strand_id
1 'polypeptide(L)'
;MHQCLVNQSRYRLLARVMSLTVENTYSVKCNSIGSALECYVCKDQEDNKQKCLTTIKTCEPGEDACLTEVSWRTMPYWQRGADKQFYISKRCATRAICEKARKRAMPYCTHIWYEDWRCSECCLGDRCNYYVILSGSTARSNFLLLAGSVAAVLMATYFLR
;
A
#
# COMPACT_ATOMS: atom_id res chain seq x y z
N MET A 1 -0.11 1.52 -18.73
CA MET A 1 -0.51 2.88 -18.31
C MET A 1 0.46 3.32 -17.21
N HIS A 2 1.40 4.21 -17.57
CA HIS A 2 2.28 5.14 -16.82
C HIS A 2 2.90 4.86 -15.41
N GLN A 3 4.26 4.97 -15.39
CA GLN A 3 5.25 5.48 -14.39
C GLN A 3 5.42 4.71 -13.06
N CYS A 4 6.56 4.05 -12.72
CA CYS A 4 8.00 4.41 -12.63
C CYS A 4 8.33 5.49 -11.56
N LEU A 5 8.70 5.06 -10.33
CA LEU A 5 9.56 5.78 -9.37
C LEU A 5 10.31 4.78 -8.46
N VAL A 6 11.58 4.46 -8.77
CA VAL A 6 12.52 3.85 -7.81
C VAL A 6 13.71 4.79 -7.61
N ASN A 7 13.73 5.35 -6.39
CA ASN A 7 14.86 5.62 -5.51
C ASN A 7 16.21 6.04 -6.13
N GLN A 8 16.50 7.34 -5.99
CA GLN A 8 17.65 8.08 -6.50
C GLN A 8 18.87 8.01 -5.55
N SER A 9 19.26 6.83 -5.07
CA SER A 9 20.24 6.70 -3.96
C SER A 9 21.61 6.08 -4.30
N ARG A 10 21.94 5.77 -5.57
CA ARG A 10 23.25 5.14 -5.90
C ARG A 10 24.08 5.73 -7.04
N TYR A 11 23.75 6.91 -7.57
CA TYR A 11 24.60 7.58 -8.58
C TYR A 11 25.05 8.95 -8.09
N ARG A 12 25.82 8.97 -7.00
CA ARG A 12 26.61 10.15 -6.58
C ARG A 12 28.05 9.73 -6.43
N LEU A 13 28.78 9.66 -7.53
CA LEU A 13 30.22 9.86 -7.61
C LEU A 13 30.59 9.73 -9.10
N LEU A 14 31.31 10.72 -9.61
CA LEU A 14 31.85 10.82 -10.98
C LEU A 14 30.91 11.40 -12.05
N ALA A 15 30.60 12.69 -11.93
CA ALA A 15 30.35 13.55 -13.11
C ALA A 15 30.54 15.04 -12.72
N ARG A 16 31.78 15.45 -12.43
CA ARG A 16 32.21 16.84 -12.66
C ARG A 16 32.94 16.84 -14.00
N VAL A 17 32.68 17.87 -14.81
CA VAL A 17 33.20 18.12 -16.17
C VAL A 17 32.40 17.46 -17.30
N MET A 18 31.40 18.18 -17.82
CA MET A 18 31.33 18.53 -19.24
C MET A 18 30.19 19.52 -19.46
N SER A 19 30.57 20.79 -19.65
CA SER A 19 29.74 21.77 -20.33
C SER A 19 29.71 21.45 -21.83
N LEU A 20 28.63 21.89 -22.48
CA LEU A 20 28.42 22.10 -23.92
C LEU A 20 27.68 21.00 -24.69
N THR A 21 26.48 21.41 -25.13
CA THR A 21 25.78 21.10 -26.38
C THR A 21 25.41 19.66 -26.68
N VAL A 22 24.10 19.39 -26.76
CA VAL A 22 23.37 18.91 -27.96
C VAL A 22 21.96 18.53 -27.51
N GLU A 23 20.95 19.13 -28.13
CA GLU A 23 19.57 18.64 -28.11
C GLU A 23 19.58 17.20 -28.65
N ASN A 24 19.39 16.23 -27.76
CA ASN A 24 19.03 14.87 -28.14
C ASN A 24 18.08 14.32 -27.09
N THR A 25 16.81 14.25 -27.48
CA THR A 25 15.71 13.62 -26.75
C THR A 25 15.96 12.12 -26.61
N TYR A 26 16.78 11.72 -25.64
CA TYR A 26 16.85 10.33 -25.22
C TYR A 26 15.61 10.02 -24.38
N SER A 27 14.57 9.51 -25.05
CA SER A 27 13.42 8.88 -24.39
C SER A 27 13.93 7.72 -23.53
N VAL A 28 13.93 7.90 -22.21
CA VAL A 28 14.13 6.81 -21.25
C VAL A 28 12.94 5.84 -21.39
N LYS A 29 13.08 4.81 -22.24
CA LYS A 29 12.14 3.69 -22.27
C LYS A 29 12.32 2.86 -21.00
N CYS A 30 11.37 2.97 -20.07
CA CYS A 30 11.22 2.10 -18.91
C CYS A 30 10.91 0.68 -19.46
N ASN A 31 11.92 -0.17 -19.64
CA ASN A 31 11.71 -1.58 -19.99
C ASN A 31 11.19 -2.28 -18.72
N SER A 32 9.88 -2.49 -18.63
CA SER A 32 9.28 -3.14 -17.47
C SER A 32 9.67 -4.63 -17.49
N ILE A 33 10.72 -4.98 -16.76
CA ILE A 33 10.83 -6.33 -16.22
C ILE A 33 9.64 -6.44 -15.27
N GLY A 34 8.59 -7.14 -15.68
CA GLY A 34 7.35 -7.24 -14.92
C GLY A 34 7.62 -7.91 -13.59
N SER A 35 7.79 -7.13 -12.53
CA SER A 35 7.68 -7.65 -11.17
C SER A 35 6.23 -8.03 -10.98
N ALA A 36 5.96 -9.33 -10.89
CA ALA A 36 4.65 -9.82 -10.53
C ALA A 36 4.43 -9.46 -9.06
N LEU A 37 3.28 -8.82 -8.76
CA LEU A 37 2.95 -8.34 -7.42
C LEU A 37 3.12 -9.47 -6.40
N GLU A 38 3.83 -9.21 -5.31
CA GLU A 38 3.92 -10.16 -4.21
C GLU A 38 3.14 -9.68 -2.99
N CYS A 39 2.39 -10.57 -2.33
CA CYS A 39 1.67 -10.26 -1.10
C CYS A 39 1.98 -11.28 -0.01
N TYR A 40 1.87 -10.86 1.24
CA TYR A 40 1.76 -11.81 2.35
C TYR A 40 0.41 -12.52 2.27
N VAL A 41 0.41 -13.84 2.49
CA VAL A 41 -0.80 -14.67 2.41
C VAL A 41 -0.98 -15.56 3.63
N CYS A 42 -2.17 -15.51 4.21
CA CYS A 42 -2.56 -16.38 5.32
C CYS A 42 -4.08 -16.45 5.40
N LYS A 43 -4.62 -17.46 6.09
CA LYS A 43 -6.06 -17.67 6.20
C LYS A 43 -6.42 -18.01 7.64
N ASP A 44 -7.37 -17.26 8.18
CA ASP A 44 -7.96 -17.45 9.51
C ASP A 44 -6.91 -17.70 10.60
N GLN A 45 -5.84 -16.90 10.63
CA GLN A 45 -4.80 -16.97 11.67
C GLN A 45 -5.15 -16.08 12.86
N GLU A 46 -4.79 -16.49 14.06
CA GLU A 46 -5.16 -15.78 15.30
C GLU A 46 -4.34 -14.52 15.55
N ASP A 47 -3.16 -14.43 14.96
CA ASP A 47 -2.23 -13.31 15.13
C ASP A 47 -1.48 -12.99 13.84
N ASN A 48 -0.98 -11.77 13.72
CA ASN A 48 -0.16 -11.32 12.60
C ASN A 48 1.30 -11.72 12.79
N LYS A 49 1.54 -13.02 12.98
CA LYS A 49 2.87 -13.62 13.17
C LYS A 49 3.00 -14.85 12.28
N GLN A 50 4.20 -15.43 12.26
CA GLN A 50 4.50 -16.68 11.57
C GLN A 50 3.95 -16.65 10.14
N LYS A 51 2.96 -17.49 9.82
CA LYS A 51 2.37 -17.64 8.49
C LYS A 51 2.00 -16.31 7.84
N CYS A 52 1.42 -15.36 8.58
CA CYS A 52 1.00 -14.06 8.02
C CYS A 52 2.17 -13.11 7.70
N LEU A 53 3.39 -13.38 8.18
CA LEU A 53 4.59 -12.58 7.92
C LEU A 53 5.67 -13.35 7.14
N THR A 54 5.57 -14.67 7.02
CA THR A 54 6.57 -15.52 6.35
C THR A 54 6.09 -16.10 5.03
N THR A 55 4.78 -16.27 4.85
CA THR A 55 4.23 -16.86 3.64
C THR A 55 3.96 -15.77 2.62
N ILE A 56 4.79 -15.72 1.59
CA ILE A 56 4.69 -14.77 0.47
C ILE A 56 4.22 -15.54 -0.77
N LYS A 57 3.28 -14.97 -1.50
CA LYS A 57 2.82 -15.50 -2.79
C LYS A 57 2.95 -14.41 -3.86
N THR A 58 3.51 -14.79 -5.01
CA THR A 58 3.42 -14.03 -6.25
C THR A 58 1.99 -14.13 -6.80
N CYS A 59 1.34 -12.98 -6.97
CA CYS A 59 -0.06 -12.89 -7.35
C CYS A 59 -0.29 -13.27 -8.82
N GLU A 60 -1.49 -13.74 -9.12
CA GLU A 60 -1.87 -14.17 -10.47
C GLU A 60 -2.00 -12.97 -11.42
N PRO A 61 -1.93 -13.19 -12.75
CA PRO A 61 -2.21 -12.14 -13.72
C PRO A 61 -3.60 -11.52 -13.49
N GLY A 62 -3.64 -10.20 -13.26
CA GLY A 62 -4.87 -9.45 -12.96
C GLY A 62 -5.14 -9.21 -11.48
N GLU A 63 -4.41 -9.86 -10.57
CA GLU A 63 -4.40 -9.53 -9.14
C GLU A 63 -3.41 -8.38 -8.89
N ASP A 64 -3.94 -7.16 -8.84
CA ASP A 64 -3.17 -5.91 -8.74
C ASP A 64 -3.22 -5.26 -7.34
N ALA A 65 -3.74 -5.96 -6.33
CA ALA A 65 -3.81 -5.47 -4.95
C ALA A 65 -3.62 -6.58 -3.91
N CYS A 66 -3.11 -6.20 -2.74
CA CYS A 66 -3.12 -7.06 -1.55
C CYS A 66 -4.34 -6.70 -0.68
N LEU A 67 -5.13 -7.71 -0.32
CA LEU A 67 -6.25 -7.58 0.61
C LEU A 67 -5.88 -8.18 1.96
N THR A 68 -6.14 -7.42 3.02
CA THR A 68 -6.10 -7.92 4.40
C THR A 68 -7.45 -7.78 5.05
N GLU A 69 -7.87 -8.81 5.76
CA GLU A 69 -9.11 -8.83 6.51
C GLU A 69 -8.83 -9.30 7.94
N VAL A 70 -9.39 -8.59 8.91
CA VAL A 70 -9.40 -9.01 10.31
C VAL A 70 -10.83 -9.05 10.79
N SER A 71 -11.18 -10.10 11.52
CA SER A 71 -12.49 -10.20 12.16
C SER A 71 -12.35 -10.61 13.61
N TRP A 72 -13.21 -10.07 14.44
CA TRP A 72 -13.44 -10.49 15.80
C TRP A 72 -14.76 -11.24 15.84
N ARG A 73 -14.70 -12.55 16.08
CA ARG A 73 -15.88 -13.44 16.06
C ARG A 73 -15.66 -14.68 16.92
N THR A 74 -16.74 -15.38 17.24
CA THR A 74 -16.69 -16.68 17.90
C THR A 74 -16.27 -17.79 16.92
N MET A 75 -15.72 -18.90 17.42
CA MET A 75 -15.39 -20.07 16.60
C MET A 75 -16.62 -20.60 15.81
N PRO A 76 -16.41 -21.16 14.60
CA PRO A 76 -17.50 -21.62 13.72
C PRO A 76 -18.31 -22.81 14.26
N TYR A 77 -17.89 -23.43 15.37
CA TYR A 77 -18.66 -24.47 16.05
C TYR A 77 -19.25 -23.90 17.33
N TRP A 78 -20.57 -23.93 17.45
CA TRP A 78 -21.29 -23.46 18.62
C TRP A 78 -20.87 -24.27 19.84
N GLN A 79 -20.14 -23.64 20.75
CA GLN A 79 -19.93 -24.13 22.10
C GLN A 79 -20.48 -23.07 23.06
N ARG A 80 -21.17 -23.51 24.11
CA ARG A 80 -21.77 -22.61 25.10
C ARG A 80 -20.63 -21.87 25.82
N GLY A 81 -20.54 -20.56 25.63
CA GLY A 81 -19.47 -19.74 26.22
C GLY A 81 -18.16 -19.74 25.46
N ALA A 82 -18.15 -20.03 24.16
CA ALA A 82 -16.93 -19.91 23.35
C ALA A 82 -16.42 -18.47 23.31
N ASP A 83 -15.15 -18.31 23.66
CA ASP A 83 -14.46 -17.02 23.61
C ASP A 83 -14.40 -16.49 22.17
N LYS A 84 -14.50 -15.16 22.04
CA LYS A 84 -14.24 -14.48 20.77
C LYS A 84 -12.74 -14.36 20.57
N GLN A 85 -12.31 -14.53 19.33
CA GLN A 85 -10.90 -14.42 18.96
C GLN A 85 -10.73 -13.66 17.65
N PHE A 86 -9.51 -13.17 17.43
CA PHE A 86 -9.14 -12.55 16.17
C PHE A 86 -8.93 -13.62 15.09
N TYR A 87 -9.34 -13.29 13.88
CA TYR A 87 -9.01 -14.04 12.67
C TYR A 87 -8.50 -13.09 11.61
N ILE A 88 -7.27 -13.33 11.17
CA ILE A 88 -6.56 -12.54 10.17
C ILE A 88 -6.42 -13.39 8.91
N SER A 89 -6.82 -12.81 7.80
CA SER A 89 -6.65 -13.38 6.47
C SER A 89 -6.00 -12.35 5.55
N LYS A 90 -4.99 -12.78 4.80
CA LYS A 90 -4.27 -11.98 3.81
C LYS A 90 -4.23 -12.73 2.49
N ARG A 91 -4.48 -12.05 1.38
CA ARG A 91 -4.47 -12.66 0.05
C ARG A 91 -4.22 -11.66 -1.06
N CYS A 92 -3.77 -12.17 -2.20
CA CYS A 92 -3.86 -11.46 -3.46
C CYS A 92 -5.34 -11.25 -3.85
N ALA A 93 -5.61 -10.14 -4.51
CA ALA A 93 -6.93 -9.78 -5.01
C ALA A 93 -6.81 -8.82 -6.19
N THR A 94 -7.88 -8.72 -6.97
CA THR A 94 -8.05 -7.58 -7.87
C THR A 94 -8.47 -6.35 -7.06
N ARG A 95 -8.12 -5.16 -7.54
CA ARG A 95 -8.50 -3.88 -6.93
C ARG A 95 -10.02 -3.78 -6.74
N ALA A 96 -10.80 -4.26 -7.71
CA ALA A 96 -12.25 -4.25 -7.64
C ALA A 96 -12.79 -5.13 -6.48
N ILE A 97 -12.23 -6.33 -6.31
CA ILE A 97 -12.59 -7.23 -5.20
C ILE A 97 -12.20 -6.62 -3.86
N CYS A 98 -11.00 -6.05 -3.80
CA CYS A 98 -10.47 -5.43 -2.59
C CYS A 98 -11.37 -4.27 -2.14
N GLU A 99 -11.65 -3.32 -3.04
CA GLU A 99 -12.51 -2.17 -2.76
C GLU A 99 -13.93 -2.57 -2.36
N LYS A 100 -14.48 -3.63 -2.99
CA LYS A 100 -15.78 -4.18 -2.60
C LYS A 100 -15.76 -4.74 -1.19
N ALA A 101 -14.72 -5.50 -0.81
CA ALA A 101 -14.56 -6.03 0.54
C ALA A 101 -14.45 -4.89 1.57
N ARG A 102 -13.61 -3.89 1.29
CA ARG A 102 -13.45 -2.69 2.12
C ARG A 102 -14.77 -1.95 2.32
N LYS A 103 -15.49 -1.64 1.25
CA LYS A 103 -16.80 -0.94 1.32
C LYS A 103 -17.84 -1.72 2.12
N ARG A 104 -17.79 -3.06 2.08
CA ARG A 104 -18.72 -3.91 2.83
C ARG A 104 -18.35 -3.99 4.32
N ALA A 105 -17.06 -4.10 4.64
CA ALA A 105 -16.61 -4.37 6.01
C ALA A 105 -16.38 -3.11 6.83
N MET A 106 -15.76 -2.07 6.26
CA MET A 106 -15.37 -0.86 6.99
C MET A 106 -16.51 -0.14 7.75
N PRO A 107 -17.76 -0.07 7.25
CA PRO A 107 -18.87 0.51 8.02
C PRO A 107 -19.16 -0.21 9.35
N TYR A 108 -18.77 -1.48 9.45
CA TYR A 108 -18.96 -2.33 10.63
C TYR A 108 -17.63 -2.62 11.37
N CYS A 109 -16.57 -1.88 11.04
CA CYS A 109 -15.28 -1.98 11.70
C CYS A 109 -15.29 -1.11 12.97
N THR A 110 -15.90 -1.62 14.05
CA THR A 110 -16.13 -0.85 15.29
C THR A 110 -15.11 -1.13 16.40
N HIS A 111 -14.40 -2.26 16.32
CA HIS A 111 -13.46 -2.72 17.36
C HIS A 111 -14.13 -2.95 18.75
N ILE A 112 -15.45 -3.12 18.79
CA ILE A 112 -16.22 -3.39 20.02
C ILE A 112 -16.05 -4.86 20.41
N TRP A 113 -15.65 -5.14 21.65
CA TRP A 113 -15.25 -6.49 22.10
C TRP A 113 -16.42 -7.48 22.25
N TYR A 114 -17.66 -7.01 22.48
CA TYR A 114 -18.82 -7.88 22.66
C TYR A 114 -19.60 -8.13 21.36
N GLU A 115 -19.35 -7.32 20.31
CA GLU A 115 -20.00 -7.44 19.01
C GLU A 115 -19.09 -8.11 18.01
N ASP A 116 -19.67 -8.79 17.02
CA ASP A 116 -18.89 -9.28 15.88
C ASP A 116 -18.58 -8.12 14.94
N TRP A 117 -17.32 -7.98 14.54
CA TRP A 117 -16.90 -6.97 13.58
C TRP A 117 -15.86 -7.51 12.63
N ARG A 118 -15.75 -6.85 11.47
CA ARG A 118 -14.77 -7.17 10.43
C ARG A 118 -14.25 -5.89 9.83
N CYS A 119 -12.93 -5.81 9.68
CA CYS A 119 -12.25 -4.74 8.96
C CYS A 119 -11.57 -5.32 7.73
N SER A 120 -11.43 -4.51 6.68
CA SER A 120 -10.78 -4.91 5.45
C SER A 120 -10.00 -3.75 4.87
N GLU A 121 -8.72 -3.98 4.56
CA GLU A 121 -7.78 -2.97 4.09
C GLU A 121 -7.18 -3.38 2.75
N CYS A 122 -6.96 -2.38 1.88
CA CYS A 122 -6.46 -2.55 0.54
C CYS A 122 -5.19 -1.75 0.34
N CYS A 123 -4.12 -2.41 -0.12
CA CYS A 123 -2.88 -1.73 -0.47
C CYS A 123 -2.35 -2.17 -1.84
N LEU A 124 -1.54 -1.30 -2.44
CA LEU A 124 -0.93 -1.49 -3.76
C LEU A 124 0.58 -1.48 -3.59
N GLY A 125 1.25 -2.44 -4.24
CA GLY A 125 2.70 -2.59 -4.21
C GLY A 125 3.17 -3.84 -3.46
N ASP A 126 4.41 -4.23 -3.74
CA ASP A 126 4.98 -5.48 -3.25
C ASP A 126 5.05 -5.51 -1.72
N ARG A 127 4.47 -6.56 -1.14
CA ARG A 127 4.46 -6.89 0.29
C ARG A 127 3.95 -5.74 1.16
N CYS A 128 3.06 -4.90 0.60
CA CYS A 128 2.50 -3.74 1.30
C CYS A 128 1.67 -4.11 2.53
N ASN A 129 1.12 -5.33 2.56
CA ASN A 129 0.21 -5.81 3.60
C ASN A 129 0.91 -6.48 4.79
N TYR A 130 2.10 -6.00 5.19
CA TYR A 130 2.81 -6.49 6.36
C TYR A 130 1.98 -6.33 7.65
N TYR A 131 1.35 -5.16 7.82
CA TYR A 131 0.45 -4.87 8.95
C TYR A 131 -0.99 -5.30 8.65
N VAL A 132 -1.81 -5.47 9.69
CA VAL A 132 -3.19 -5.97 9.56
C VAL A 132 -4.13 -4.90 9.01
N ILE A 133 -4.23 -3.76 9.70
CA ILE A 133 -4.94 -2.58 9.23
C ILE A 133 -3.98 -1.40 9.39
N LEU A 134 -3.70 -0.73 8.28
CA LEU A 134 -3.06 0.57 8.30
C LEU A 134 -4.20 1.57 8.22
N SER A 135 -4.50 2.28 9.30
CA SER A 135 -5.34 3.48 9.24
C SER A 135 -4.59 4.60 8.51
N GLY A 136 -4.25 4.37 7.25
CA GLY A 136 -3.64 5.33 6.36
C GLY A 136 -4.72 6.30 5.93
N SER A 137 -4.86 7.41 6.67
CA SER A 137 -5.55 8.57 6.13
C SER A 137 -4.94 8.86 4.76
N THR A 138 -5.77 8.84 3.71
CA THR A 138 -5.31 9.22 2.38
C THR A 138 -4.94 10.69 2.46
N ALA A 139 -3.64 10.98 2.62
CA ALA A 139 -3.14 12.35 2.62
C ALA A 139 -3.45 12.94 1.24
N ARG A 140 -4.51 13.74 1.14
CA ARG A 140 -4.83 14.46 -0.07
C ARG A 140 -3.83 15.59 -0.20
N SER A 141 -3.02 15.57 -1.26
CA SER A 141 -2.12 16.67 -1.58
C SER A 141 -2.93 17.95 -1.75
N ASN A 142 -2.67 18.96 -0.92
CA ASN A 142 -3.31 20.26 -1.05
C ASN A 142 -2.53 21.12 -2.04
N PHE A 143 -3.07 21.25 -3.25
CA PHE A 143 -2.43 21.97 -4.35
C PHE A 143 -2.12 23.45 -3.99
N LEU A 144 -2.96 24.09 -3.18
CA LEU A 144 -2.75 25.47 -2.75
C LEU A 144 -1.51 25.63 -1.85
N LEU A 145 -1.25 24.66 -0.97
CA LEU A 145 -0.06 24.68 -0.12
C LEU A 145 1.21 24.49 -0.95
N LEU A 146 1.18 23.59 -1.92
CA LEU A 146 2.31 23.36 -2.83
C LEU A 146 2.57 24.61 -3.67
N ALA A 147 1.55 25.18 -4.30
CA ALA A 147 1.68 26.40 -5.11
C ALA A 147 2.19 27.60 -4.27
N GLY A 148 1.67 27.79 -3.06
CA GLY A 148 2.11 28.86 -2.16
C GLY A 148 3.58 28.72 -1.75
N SER A 149 4.03 27.50 -1.46
CA SER A 149 5.44 27.25 -1.13
C SER A 149 6.41 27.59 -2.27
N VAL A 150 6.03 27.25 -3.51
CA VAL A 150 6.84 27.55 -4.70
C VAL A 150 6.88 29.06 -4.96
N ALA A 151 5.72 29.74 -4.87
CA ALA A 151 5.64 31.19 -5.06
C ALA A 151 6.47 31.97 -4.02
N ALA A 152 6.44 31.55 -2.76
CA ALA A 152 7.23 32.16 -1.69
C ALA A 152 8.75 32.02 -1.95
N VAL A 153 9.20 30.84 -2.39
CA VAL A 153 10.61 30.61 -2.74
C VAL A 153 11.02 31.50 -3.93
N LEU A 154 10.19 31.57 -4.97
CA LEU A 154 10.47 32.40 -6.14
C LEU A 154 10.56 33.90 -5.78
N MET A 155 9.62 34.40 -4.98
CA MET A 155 9.67 35.78 -4.50
C MET A 155 10.92 36.03 -3.66
N ALA A 156 11.24 35.16 -2.70
CA ALA A 156 12.44 35.31 -1.87
C ALA A 156 13.73 35.33 -2.72
N THR A 157 13.83 34.46 -3.73
CA THR A 157 14.98 34.45 -4.64
C THR A 157 15.05 35.66 -5.56
N TYR A 158 13.90 36.29 -5.86
CA TYR A 158 13.85 37.52 -6.65
C TYR A 158 14.23 38.75 -5.81
N PHE A 159 13.84 38.78 -4.53
CA PHE A 159 14.20 39.86 -3.60
C PHE A 159 15.65 39.79 -3.09
N LEU A 160 16.27 38.61 -3.11
CA LEU A 160 17.68 38.41 -2.70
C LEU A 160 18.68 38.54 -3.87
N ARG A 161 18.21 38.90 -5.06
CA ARG A 161 19.01 39.09 -6.26
C ARG A 161 18.97 40.55 -6.70
#